data_AF-A0A6G8G0K0-F1
#
_entry.id   AF-A0A6G8G0K0-F1
#
_cell.length_a   1.000
_cell.length_b   1.000
_cell.length_c   1.000
_cell.angle_alpha   90.00
_cell.angle_beta   90.00
_cell.angle_gamma   90.00
#
_symmetry.space_group_name_H-M   'P 1'
#
loop_
_entity.id
_entity.type
_entity.pdbx_description
1 polymer ?
#
loop_
_entity_poly.entity_id
_entity_poly.type
_entity_poly.pdbx_seq_one_letter_code
_entity_poly.pdbx_strand_id
1 'polypeptide(L)'
;MTARTVGAVAAVVSAAIHLWLWVDGVKEQGVVGALFLVNVVAGVAIAVVLLRSSSWLPLLLLGGFGASTLGAFVIASTVGLFGIHTTWSGVAVWGATVSEVACVVTALLAASREGFLPRGGVHHGQRAGSAG
;
A
#
# COMPACT_ATOMS: atom_id res chain seq x y z
N MET A 1 -13.52 -7.65 -8.63
CA MET A 1 -12.56 -8.75 -8.37
C MET A 1 -11.17 -8.47 -8.92
N THR A 2 -10.98 -8.14 -10.21
CA THR A 2 -9.64 -7.97 -10.82
C THR A 2 -8.69 -7.04 -10.04
N ALA A 3 -9.15 -5.85 -9.61
CA ALA A 3 -8.33 -4.90 -8.86
C ALA A 3 -7.88 -5.46 -7.49
N ARG A 4 -8.75 -6.21 -6.80
CA ARG A 4 -8.42 -6.87 -5.52
C ARG A 4 -7.38 -7.97 -5.72
N THR A 5 -7.49 -8.75 -6.80
CA THR A 5 -6.51 -9.78 -7.15
C THR A 5 -5.14 -9.17 -7.44
N VAL A 6 -5.09 -8.09 -8.23
CA VAL A 6 -3.83 -7.38 -8.50
C VAL A 6 -3.24 -6.82 -7.20
N GLY A 7 -4.07 -6.21 -6.34
CA GLY A 7 -3.64 -5.73 -5.04
C GLY A 7 -3.11 -6.84 -4.12
N ALA A 8 -3.76 -8.01 -4.10
CA ALA A 8 -3.30 -9.17 -3.35
C ALA A 8 -1.93 -9.66 -3.86
N VAL A 9 -1.75 -9.74 -5.18
CA VAL A 9 -0.46 -10.10 -5.79
C VAL A 9 0.61 -9.06 -5.43
N ALA A 10 0.29 -7.76 -5.52
CA ALA A 10 1.21 -6.69 -5.15
C ALA A 10 1.64 -6.78 -3.67
N ALA A 11 0.71 -7.07 -2.75
CA ALA A 11 1.03 -7.26 -1.33
C ALA A 11 1.94 -8.48 -1.10
N VAL A 12 1.71 -9.58 -1.79
CA VAL A 12 2.57 -10.78 -1.71
C VAL A 12 3.95 -10.51 -2.29
N VAL A 13 4.06 -9.81 -3.42
CA VAL A 13 5.34 -9.42 -4.00
C VAL A 13 6.10 -8.51 -3.04
N SER A 14 5.45 -7.50 -2.46
CA SER A 14 6.05 -6.63 -1.46
C SER A 14 6.55 -7.43 -0.24
N ALA A 15 5.75 -8.37 0.27
CA ALA A 15 6.14 -9.26 1.36
C ALA A 15 7.37 -10.12 1.01
N ALA A 16 7.41 -10.68 -0.20
CA ALA A 16 8.55 -11.48 -0.65
C ALA A 16 9.84 -10.66 -0.75
N ILE A 17 9.75 -9.43 -1.25
CA ILE A 17 10.90 -8.51 -1.36
C ILE A 17 11.38 -8.09 0.03
N HIS A 18 10.48 -7.77 0.96
CA HIS A 18 10.84 -7.48 2.35
C HIS A 18 11.51 -8.67 3.02
N LEU A 19 11.02 -9.89 2.79
CA LEU A 19 11.66 -11.09 3.31
C LEU A 19 13.06 -11.27 2.72
N TRP A 20 13.23 -11.04 1.42
CA TRP A 20 14.52 -11.11 0.76
C TRP A 20 15.51 -10.10 1.35
N LEU A 21 15.12 -8.83 1.47
CA LEU A 21 15.94 -7.76 2.08
C LEU A 21 16.27 -8.07 3.56
N TRP A 22 15.32 -8.67 4.27
CA TRP A 22 15.53 -9.10 5.66
C TRP A 22 16.64 -10.15 5.75
N VAL A 23 16.59 -11.18 4.91
CA VAL A 23 17.62 -12.23 4.84
C VAL A 23 18.96 -11.67 4.37
N ASP A 24 18.94 -10.73 3.41
CA ASP A 24 20.12 -10.12 2.79
C ASP A 24 20.91 -9.19 3.74
N GLY A 25 20.31 -8.78 4.87
CA GLY A 25 21.05 -8.10 5.93
C GLY A 25 20.24 -7.19 6.84
N VAL A 26 19.00 -6.84 6.47
CA VAL A 26 18.16 -5.94 7.28
C VAL A 26 17.80 -6.57 8.64
N LYS A 27 17.84 -7.90 8.77
CA LYS A 27 17.63 -8.61 10.04
C LYS A 27 18.53 -8.16 11.19
N GLU A 28 19.74 -7.65 10.89
CA GLU A 28 20.70 -7.21 11.91
C GLU A 28 20.47 -5.76 12.36
N GLN A 29 19.49 -5.05 11.79
CA GLN A 29 19.25 -3.62 12.01
C GLN A 29 18.24 -3.34 13.14
N GLY A 30 18.19 -4.20 14.15
CA GLY A 30 17.34 -4.03 15.34
C GLY A 30 15.85 -3.83 14.99
N VAL A 31 15.30 -2.66 15.34
CA VAL A 31 13.88 -2.33 15.13
C VAL A 31 13.49 -2.40 13.64
N VAL A 32 14.36 -1.92 12.73
CA VAL A 32 14.08 -1.96 11.28
C VAL A 32 13.97 -3.41 10.81
N GLY A 33 14.86 -4.28 11.29
CA GLY A 33 14.80 -5.73 11.02
C GLY A 33 13.47 -6.36 11.46
N ALA A 34 12.99 -6.03 12.66
CA ALA A 34 11.71 -6.52 13.15
C ALA A 34 10.53 -6.01 12.30
N LEU A 35 10.54 -4.72 11.92
CA LEU A 35 9.49 -4.12 11.09
C LEU A 35 9.42 -4.72 9.68
N PHE A 36 10.55 -5.13 9.10
CA PHE A 36 10.56 -5.85 7.83
C PHE A 36 9.80 -7.17 7.93
N LEU A 37 9.99 -7.94 9.01
CA LEU A 37 9.26 -9.18 9.23
C LEU A 37 7.76 -8.93 9.46
N VAL A 38 7.41 -7.83 10.15
CA VAL A 38 6.01 -7.39 10.28
C VAL A 38 5.42 -7.11 8.89
N ASN A 39 6.15 -6.47 7.98
CA ASN A 39 5.69 -6.24 6.61
C ASN A 39 5.44 -7.55 5.85
N VAL A 40 6.29 -8.56 6.04
CA VAL A 40 6.09 -9.90 5.45
C VAL A 40 4.76 -10.50 5.91
N VAL A 41 4.55 -10.57 7.22
CA VAL A 41 3.33 -11.15 7.81
C VAL A 41 2.09 -10.35 7.42
N ALA A 42 2.18 -9.02 7.48
CA ALA A 42 1.10 -8.12 7.12
C ALA A 42 0.72 -8.27 5.65
N GLY A 43 1.68 -8.26 4.72
CA GLY A 43 1.40 -8.38 3.29
C GLY A 43 0.68 -9.69 2.93
N VAL A 44 1.13 -10.82 3.51
CA VAL A 44 0.47 -12.12 3.33
C VAL A 44 -0.93 -12.13 3.93
N ALA A 45 -1.09 -11.64 5.16
CA ALA A 45 -2.39 -11.61 5.84
C ALA A 45 -3.40 -10.72 5.08
N ILE A 46 -2.95 -9.54 4.63
CA ILE A 46 -3.76 -8.62 3.83
C ILE A 46 -4.22 -9.28 2.54
N ALA A 47 -3.32 -9.96 1.81
CA ALA A 47 -3.69 -10.67 0.59
C ALA A 47 -4.78 -11.72 0.83
N VAL A 48 -4.66 -12.52 1.90
CA VAL A 48 -5.66 -13.53 2.27
C VAL A 48 -7.01 -12.89 2.59
N VAL A 49 -7.03 -11.86 3.43
CA VAL A 49 -8.28 -11.20 3.84
C VAL A 49 -8.92 -10.45 2.67
N LEU A 50 -8.13 -9.82 1.81
CA LEU A 50 -8.60 -9.07 0.64
C LEU A 50 -9.34 -9.95 -0.37
N LEU A 51 -8.90 -11.20 -0.53
CA LEU A 51 -9.54 -12.18 -1.42
C LEU A 51 -10.78 -12.84 -0.80
N ARG A 52 -10.89 -12.86 0.53
CA ARG A 52 -12.01 -13.50 1.25
C ARG A 52 -13.14 -12.53 1.61
N SER A 53 -12.84 -11.24 1.75
CA SER A 53 -13.80 -10.24 2.19
C SER A 53 -14.07 -9.21 1.10
N SER A 54 -15.35 -8.85 0.94
CA SER A 54 -15.81 -7.74 0.07
C SER A 54 -15.99 -6.43 0.83
N SER A 55 -15.54 -6.34 2.09
CA SER A 55 -15.62 -5.09 2.85
C SER A 55 -14.57 -4.06 2.40
N TRP A 56 -14.76 -2.82 2.85
CA TRP A 56 -13.83 -1.71 2.60
C TRP A 56 -12.54 -1.81 3.42
N LEU A 57 -12.59 -2.47 4.59
CA LEU A 57 -11.48 -2.54 5.53
C LEU A 57 -10.20 -3.17 4.93
N PRO A 58 -10.24 -4.29 4.17
CA PRO A 58 -9.07 -4.85 3.51
C PRO A 58 -8.43 -3.91 2.49
N LEU A 59 -9.22 -3.03 1.85
CA LEU A 59 -8.70 -2.01 0.94
C LEU A 59 -7.96 -0.92 1.71
N LEU A 60 -8.48 -0.51 2.86
CA LEU A 60 -7.78 0.41 3.77
C LEU A 60 -6.45 -0.21 4.22
N LEU A 61 -6.46 -1.48 4.63
CA LEU A 61 -5.24 -2.18 5.05
C LEU A 61 -4.22 -2.28 3.92
N LEU A 62 -4.65 -2.61 2.70
CA LEU A 62 -3.76 -2.68 1.53
C LEU A 62 -3.14 -1.31 1.20
N GLY A 63 -3.95 -0.26 1.15
CA GLY A 63 -3.46 1.09 0.87
C GLY A 63 -2.56 1.61 1.99
N GLY A 64 -2.95 1.39 3.24
CA GLY A 64 -2.16 1.77 4.42
C GLY A 64 -0.82 1.04 4.49
N PHE A 65 -0.79 -0.26 4.17
CA PHE A 65 0.44 -1.05 4.06
C PHE A 65 1.39 -0.49 3.01
N GLY A 66 0.92 -0.24 1.78
CA GLY A 66 1.76 0.35 0.73
C GLY A 66 2.25 1.77 1.08
N ALA A 67 1.39 2.59 1.69
CA ALA A 67 1.74 3.95 2.06
C ALA A 67 2.74 4.01 3.23
N SER A 68 2.59 3.15 4.24
CA SER A 68 3.47 3.15 5.41
C SER A 68 4.87 2.63 5.10
N THR A 69 4.97 1.57 4.29
CA THR A 69 6.24 1.00 3.85
C THR A 69 7.02 1.96 2.95
N LEU A 70 6.36 2.51 1.93
CA LEU A 70 6.96 3.51 1.06
C LEU A 70 7.32 4.79 1.83
N GLY A 71 6.44 5.26 2.72
CA GLY A 71 6.69 6.42 3.57
C GLY A 71 7.89 6.23 4.49
N ALA A 72 8.00 5.07 5.13
CA ALA A 72 9.15 4.71 5.95
C ALA A 72 10.44 4.69 5.13
N PHE A 73 10.41 4.15 3.91
CA PHE A 73 11.56 4.15 3.01
C PHE A 73 11.97 5.57 2.59
N VAL A 74 11.01 6.42 2.22
CA VAL A 74 11.27 7.83 1.87
C VAL A 74 11.91 8.57 3.06
N ILE A 75 11.39 8.39 4.27
CA ILE A 75 11.98 8.97 5.50
C ILE A 75 13.42 8.45 5.70
N ALA A 76 13.62 7.13 5.61
CA ALA A 76 14.95 6.52 5.74
C ALA A 76 15.95 7.05 4.69
N SER A 77 15.48 7.34 3.48
CA SER A 77 16.32 7.85 2.38
C SER A 77 16.63 9.35 2.46
N THR A 78 15.88 10.11 3.27
CA THR A 78 16.01 11.58 3.35
C THR A 78 16.66 12.03 4.64
N VAL A 79 16.10 11.61 5.78
CA VAL A 79 16.55 12.03 7.12
C VAL A 79 17.03 10.86 7.97
N GLY A 80 16.94 9.64 7.46
CA GLY A 80 17.24 8.42 8.19
C GLY A 80 16.07 7.96 9.04
N LEU A 81 15.99 6.66 9.31
CA LEU A 81 14.96 6.06 10.14
C LEU A 81 15.63 5.12 11.15
N PHE A 82 15.45 5.40 12.44
CA PHE A 82 16.16 4.69 13.52
C PHE A 82 17.69 4.66 13.35
N GLY A 83 18.27 5.72 12.80
CA GLY A 83 19.71 5.82 12.52
C GLY A 83 20.18 5.09 11.26
N ILE A 84 19.26 4.45 10.52
CA ILE A 84 19.56 3.80 9.23
C ILE A 84 19.24 4.75 8.09
N HIS A 85 20.24 4.99 7.24
CA HIS A 85 20.08 5.69 5.97
C HIS A 85 20.05 4.70 4.82
N THR A 86 19.06 4.84 3.94
CA THR A 86 18.91 3.98 2.76
C THR A 86 19.13 4.79 1.49
N THR A 87 19.53 4.12 0.41
CA THR A 87 19.71 4.76 -0.90
C THR A 87 18.73 4.17 -1.90
N TRP A 88 18.32 4.99 -2.87
CA TRP A 88 17.53 4.57 -4.03
C TRP A 88 18.39 3.79 -5.03
N SER A 89 18.84 2.59 -4.64
CA SER A 89 19.64 1.72 -5.50
C SER A 89 19.29 0.25 -5.32
N GLY A 90 19.45 -0.53 -6.39
CA GLY A 90 19.19 -1.96 -6.39
C GLY A 90 17.77 -2.35 -6.83
N VAL A 91 17.68 -3.52 -7.46
CA VAL A 91 16.43 -4.05 -8.03
C VAL A 91 15.38 -4.30 -6.95
N ALA A 92 15.79 -4.75 -5.76
CA ALA A 92 14.87 -5.02 -4.66
C ALA A 92 14.20 -3.73 -4.14
N VAL A 93 14.94 -2.63 -4.03
CA VAL A 93 14.37 -1.33 -3.63
C VAL A 93 13.30 -0.89 -4.63
N TRP A 94 13.63 -0.90 -5.92
CA TRP A 94 12.66 -0.52 -6.96
C TRP A 94 11.47 -1.49 -7.03
N GLY A 95 11.70 -2.79 -6.84
CA GLY A 95 10.66 -3.79 -6.78
C GLY A 95 9.70 -3.56 -5.60
N ALA A 96 10.23 -3.28 -4.41
CA ALA A 96 9.44 -2.91 -3.24
C ALA A 96 8.60 -1.67 -3.56
N THR A 97 9.22 -0.57 -3.99
CA THR A 97 8.53 0.67 -4.33
C THR A 97 7.40 0.46 -5.35
N VAL A 98 7.66 -0.26 -6.45
CA VAL A 98 6.63 -0.52 -7.47
C VAL A 98 5.48 -1.35 -6.90
N SER A 99 5.78 -2.37 -6.10
CA SER A 99 4.76 -3.20 -5.45
C SER A 99 3.92 -2.41 -4.43
N GLU A 100 4.55 -1.51 -3.66
CA GLU A 100 3.89 -0.67 -2.67
C GLU A 100 2.98 0.38 -3.33
N VAL A 101 3.47 1.02 -4.41
CA VAL A 101 2.65 1.91 -5.23
C VAL A 101 1.47 1.14 -5.83
N ALA A 102 1.68 -0.08 -6.32
CA ALA A 102 0.61 -0.92 -6.83
C ALA A 102 -0.43 -1.25 -5.73
N CYS A 103 -0.01 -1.53 -4.49
CA CYS A 103 -0.93 -1.70 -3.35
C CYS A 103 -1.82 -0.46 -3.16
N VAL A 104 -1.22 0.74 -3.12
CA VAL A 104 -1.96 2.00 -2.95
C VAL A 104 -2.93 2.24 -4.11
N VAL A 105 -2.45 2.15 -5.35
CA VAL A 105 -3.25 2.44 -6.55
C VAL A 105 -4.41 1.46 -6.67
N THR A 106 -4.17 0.16 -6.47
CA THR A 106 -5.22 -0.86 -6.57
C THR A 106 -6.23 -0.77 -5.44
N ALA A 107 -5.81 -0.42 -4.22
CA ALA A 107 -6.71 -0.14 -3.11
C ALA A 107 -7.66 1.02 -3.44
N LEU A 108 -7.13 2.15 -3.92
CA LEU A 108 -7.92 3.33 -4.29
C LEU A 108 -8.86 3.02 -5.47
N LEU A 109 -8.39 2.30 -6.48
CA LEU A 109 -9.18 1.92 -7.64
C LEU A 109 -10.32 0.98 -7.26
N ALA A 110 -10.05 -0.03 -6.43
CA ALA A 110 -11.07 -0.93 -5.92
C ALA A 110 -12.09 -0.18 -5.06
N ALA A 111 -11.65 0.68 -4.14
CA ALA A 111 -12.53 1.48 -3.29
C ALA A 111 -13.44 2.41 -4.10
N SER A 112 -12.90 3.03 -5.16
CA SER A 112 -13.66 3.88 -6.09
C SER A 112 -14.73 3.09 -6.85
N ARG A 113 -14.38 1.90 -7.35
CA ARG A 113 -15.27 1.03 -8.12
C ARG A 113 -16.35 0.38 -7.27
N GLU A 114 -16.03 0.05 -6.03
CA GLU A 114 -16.95 -0.57 -5.06
C GLU A 114 -17.83 0.46 -4.33
N GLY A 115 -17.64 1.76 -4.60
CA GLY A 115 -18.50 2.83 -4.08
C GLY A 115 -18.17 3.26 -2.65
N PHE A 116 -16.99 2.92 -2.14
CA PHE A 116 -16.54 3.31 -0.80
C PHE A 116 -15.93 4.72 -0.74
N LEU A 117 -15.59 5.31 -1.89
CA LEU A 117 -15.13 6.70 -1.96
C LEU A 117 -16.28 7.62 -2.42
N PRO A 118 -16.47 8.79 -1.78
CA PRO A 118 -17.47 9.76 -2.22
C PRO A 118 -17.24 10.15 -3.67
N ARG A 119 -18.24 9.95 -4.53
CA ARG A 119 -18.26 10.59 -5.85
C ARG A 119 -18.46 12.07 -5.59
N GLY A 120 -17.47 12.90 -5.92
CA GLY A 120 -17.59 14.35 -5.82
C GLY A 120 -18.86 14.80 -6.54
N GLY A 121 -19.87 15.20 -5.78
CA GLY A 121 -21.14 15.67 -6.32
C GLY A 121 -20.90 17.02 -6.98
N VAL A 122 -20.91 17.07 -8.30
CA VAL A 122 -21.17 18.33 -9.02
C VAL A 122 -22.63 18.66 -8.75
N HIS A 123 -22.89 19.49 -7.73
CA HIS A 123 -24.19 20.14 -7.57
C HIS A 123 -24.37 21.09 -8.76
N HIS A 124 -24.92 20.60 -9.87
CA HIS A 124 -25.53 21.48 -10.86
C HIS A 124 -26.79 22.08 -10.23
N GLY A 125 -26.65 23.33 -9.80
CA GLY A 125 -27.75 24.15 -9.32
C GLY A 125 -28.75 24.42 -10.45
N GLN A 126 -29.71 23.53 -10.64
CA GLN A 126 -30.95 23.85 -11.32
C GLN A 126 -31.84 24.60 -10.31
N ARG A 127 -31.66 25.92 -10.22
CA ARG A 127 -32.73 26.79 -9.72
C ARG A 127 -33.57 27.22 -10.91
N ALA A 128 -34.79 26.70 -10.91
CA ALA A 128 -35.87 27.03 -11.81
C ALA A 128 -36.08 28.54 -11.89
N GLY A 129 -35.86 29.11 -13.07
CA GLY A 129 -36.47 30.37 -13.48
C GLY A 129 -37.60 30.03 -14.45
N SER A 130 -38.85 30.07 -13.98
CA SER A 130 -40.04 30.33 -14.78
C SER A 130 -41.30 30.10 -13.95
N ALA A 131 -41.94 31.19 -13.52
CA ALA A 131 -43.37 31.44 -13.73
C ALA A 131 -43.67 32.81 -13.11
N GLY A 132 -43.84 33.80 -13.98
CA GLY A 132 -44.60 35.01 -13.65
C GLY A 132 -46.08 34.77 -13.85
#